data_AF-A0A271IV40-F1
#
_entry.id   AF-A0A271IV40-F1
#
_cell.length_a   1.000
_cell.length_b   1.000
_cell.length_c   1.000
_cell.angle_alpha   90.00
_cell.angle_beta   90.00
_cell.angle_gamma   90.00
#
_symmetry.space_group_name_H-M   'P 1'
#
loop_
_entity.id
_entity.type
_entity.pdbx_description
1 polymer ?
#
loop_
_entity_poly.entity_id
_entity_poly.type
_entity_poly.pdbx_seq_one_letter_code
_entity_poly.pdbx_strand_id
1 'polypeptide(L)'
;MSFTARLELHGKTATGIEVPADAVEALGSHKRPPVRVTLNGYSYRSTIAPRGGKYMLPVSAEHREAAGVEAGDEVEVSLALDTAPREVEVPSDLAAAMAEDPAARERFDALSYSKQRGHVLSVEGAKAADTRRRRIEKVLGALREG
;
A
#
# COMPACT_ATOMS: atom_id res chain seq x y z
N MET A 1 19.28 1.15 5.01
CA MET A 1 19.65 1.57 6.37
C MET A 1 18.90 0.72 7.37
N SER A 2 19.40 0.52 8.60
CA SER A 2 18.69 -0.22 9.64
C SER A 2 18.72 0.50 10.99
N PHE A 3 17.70 0.25 11.80
CA PHE A 3 17.59 0.74 13.17
C PHE A 3 16.67 -0.18 13.98
N THR A 4 16.85 -0.19 15.30
CA THR A 4 15.95 -0.90 16.21
C THR A 4 14.84 0.05 16.64
N ALA A 5 13.60 -0.42 16.60
CA ALA A 5 12.46 0.34 17.07
C ALA A 5 11.36 -0.56 17.62
N ARG A 6 10.50 0.03 18.44
CA ARG A 6 9.35 -0.65 19.02
C ARG A 6 8.14 -0.57 18.10
N LEU A 7 7.42 -1.67 17.97
CA LEU A 7 6.16 -1.73 17.25
C LEU A 7 5.03 -1.19 18.15
N GLU A 8 4.49 -0.02 17.83
CA GLU A 8 3.52 0.68 18.67
C GLU A 8 2.07 0.47 18.19
N LEU A 9 1.15 0.23 19.13
CA LEU A 9 -0.28 0.24 18.88
C LEU A 9 -0.86 1.64 19.13
N HIS A 10 -1.44 2.23 18.10
CA HIS A 10 -2.14 3.50 18.13
C HIS A 10 -3.66 3.29 17.98
N GLY A 11 -4.40 3.40 19.08
CA GLY A 11 -5.84 3.18 19.08
C GLY A 11 -6.19 1.68 19.10
N LYS A 12 -7.24 1.28 18.37
CA LYS A 12 -7.75 -0.10 18.45
C LYS A 12 -6.95 -1.11 17.63
N THR A 13 -6.50 -0.73 16.43
CA THR A 13 -5.87 -1.67 15.48
C THR A 13 -4.72 -1.06 14.67
N ALA A 14 -4.49 0.25 14.74
CA ALA A 14 -3.47 0.89 13.93
C ALA A 14 -2.10 0.68 14.56
N THR A 15 -1.30 -0.22 13.99
CA THR A 15 0.04 -0.54 14.48
C THR A 15 1.10 0.06 13.56
N GLY A 16 2.16 0.62 14.12
CA GLY A 16 3.22 1.24 13.36
C GLY A 16 4.52 1.40 14.13
N ILE A 17 5.57 1.77 13.42
CA ILE A 17 6.91 2.01 13.97
C ILE A 17 7.22 3.50 13.79
N GLU A 18 7.71 4.14 14.85
CA GLU A 18 8.29 5.48 14.72
C GLU A 18 9.63 5.39 13.99
N VAL A 19 9.74 6.12 12.89
CA VAL A 19 10.96 6.18 12.09
C VAL A 19 11.74 7.43 12.52
N PRO A 20 13.02 7.29 12.92
CA PRO A 20 13.88 8.43 13.22
C PRO A 20 13.95 9.45 12.05
N ALA A 21 14.06 10.74 12.35
CA ALA A 21 14.06 11.77 11.30
C ALA A 21 15.28 11.68 10.38
N ASP A 22 16.45 11.39 10.94
CA ASP A 22 17.69 11.11 10.22
C ASP A 22 17.55 9.92 9.26
N ALA A 23 16.78 8.90 9.65
CA ALA A 23 16.46 7.77 8.80
C ALA A 23 15.63 8.18 7.57
N VAL A 24 14.67 9.09 7.76
CA VAL A 24 13.88 9.64 6.65
C VAL A 24 14.74 10.53 5.76
N GLU A 25 15.59 11.37 6.33
CA GLU A 25 16.52 12.22 5.59
C GLU A 25 17.50 11.40 4.74
N ALA A 26 18.01 10.28 5.25
CA ALA A 26 18.88 9.36 4.52
C ALA A 26 18.20 8.69 3.31
N LEU A 27 16.87 8.59 3.30
CA LEU A 27 16.08 8.11 2.16
C LEU A 27 15.84 9.21 1.10
N GLY A 28 16.34 10.43 1.35
CA GLY A 28 16.17 11.62 0.52
C GLY A 28 15.09 12.57 1.05
N SER A 29 15.03 13.79 0.52
CA SER A 29 14.20 14.91 1.04
C SER A 29 12.69 14.79 0.80
N HIS A 30 12.15 13.58 0.69
CA HIS A 30 10.72 13.37 0.51
C HIS A 30 10.03 13.31 1.87
N LYS A 31 8.99 14.13 2.07
CA LYS A 31 8.18 14.09 3.30
C LYS A 31 7.46 12.74 3.50
N ARG A 32 7.29 11.96 2.43
CA ARG A 32 6.58 10.67 2.42
C ARG A 32 7.30 9.66 1.52
N PRO A 33 8.51 9.20 1.87
CA PRO A 33 9.28 8.34 1.00
C PRO A 33 8.60 6.95 0.87
N PRO A 34 8.43 6.42 -0.36
CA PRO A 34 8.08 5.03 -0.56
C PRO A 34 9.27 4.16 -0.16
N VAL A 35 9.04 3.11 0.62
CA VAL A 35 10.12 2.28 1.16
C VAL A 35 9.83 0.80 1.00
N ARG A 36 10.88 0.03 0.80
CA ARG A 36 10.92 -1.40 1.09
C ARG A 36 11.37 -1.55 2.53
N VAL A 37 10.53 -2.19 3.32
CA VAL A 37 10.75 -2.50 4.74
C VAL A 37 11.15 -3.95 4.83
N THR A 38 12.08 -4.29 5.71
CA THR A 38 12.33 -5.68 6.13
C THR A 38 12.27 -5.77 7.64
N LEU A 39 11.47 -6.70 8.14
CA LEU A 39 11.27 -7.05 9.55
C LEU A 39 11.48 -8.56 9.69
N ASN A 40 12.39 -9.03 10.56
CA ASN A 40 12.65 -10.46 10.79
C ASN A 40 12.82 -11.28 9.49
N GLY A 41 13.45 -10.72 8.45
CA GLY A 41 13.63 -11.37 7.15
C GLY A 41 12.41 -11.33 6.21
N TYR A 42 11.24 -10.87 6.68
CA TYR A 42 10.08 -10.59 5.85
C TYR A 42 10.17 -9.18 5.26
N SER A 43 10.17 -9.08 3.93
CA SER A 43 10.19 -7.78 3.24
C SER A 43 8.84 -7.44 2.63
N TYR A 44 8.42 -6.20 2.80
CA TYR A 44 7.21 -5.65 2.17
C TYR A 44 7.44 -4.20 1.71
N ARG A 45 6.50 -3.67 0.93
CA ARG A 45 6.55 -2.28 0.45
C ARG A 45 5.54 -1.45 1.23
N SER A 46 5.96 -0.25 1.64
CA SER A 46 5.14 0.69 2.41
C SER A 46 5.51 2.13 2.05
N THR A 47 4.97 3.08 2.80
CA THR A 47 5.26 4.51 2.68
C THR A 47 5.31 5.11 4.06
N ILE A 48 6.39 5.81 4.36
CA ILE A 48 6.51 6.57 5.61
C ILE A 48 5.63 7.81 5.51
N ALA A 49 4.95 8.17 6.59
CA ALA A 49 4.11 9.36 6.63
C ALA A 49 4.28 10.12 7.95
N PRO A 50 4.29 11.46 7.92
CA PRO A 50 4.30 12.26 9.14
C PRO A 50 2.93 12.18 9.83
N ARG A 51 2.93 11.99 11.14
CA ARG A 51 1.73 11.96 11.99
C ARG A 51 2.06 12.59 13.34
N GLY A 52 1.47 13.74 13.64
CA GLY A 52 1.65 14.42 14.92
C GLY A 52 3.10 14.84 15.23
N GLY A 53 3.86 15.26 14.21
CA GLY A 53 5.26 15.69 14.36
C GLY A 53 6.30 14.55 14.29
N LYS A 54 5.85 13.30 14.21
CA LYS A 54 6.71 12.12 14.07
C LYS A 54 6.56 11.47 12.70
N TYR A 55 7.57 10.75 12.24
CA TYR A 55 7.45 9.91 11.04
C TYR A 55 7.02 8.51 11.45
N MET A 56 5.96 8.01 10.81
CA MET A 56 5.38 6.71 11.12
C MET A 56 5.47 5.79 9.91
N LEU A 57 5.87 4.55 10.18
CA LEU A 57 5.79 3.44 9.24
C LEU A 57 4.64 2.52 9.65
N PRO A 58 3.56 2.42 8.86
CA PRO A 58 2.47 1.51 9.19
C PRO A 58 2.89 0.05 8.99
N VAL A 59 2.46 -0.81 9.92
CA VAL A 59 2.62 -2.26 9.85
C VAL A 59 1.25 -2.90 10.06
N SER A 60 0.60 -3.28 8.95
CA SER A 60 -0.73 -3.92 8.98
C SER A 60 -0.69 -5.28 9.69
N ALA A 61 -1.86 -5.79 10.09
CA ALA A 61 -1.96 -7.13 10.68
C ALA A 61 -1.33 -8.21 9.78
N GLU A 62 -1.58 -8.15 8.48
CA GLU A 62 -0.98 -9.05 7.47
C GLU A 62 0.57 -9.07 7.54
N HIS A 63 1.21 -7.89 7.60
CA HIS A 63 2.67 -7.83 7.67
C HIS A 63 3.21 -8.24 9.04
N ARG A 64 2.45 -8.00 10.12
CA ARG A 64 2.80 -8.43 11.47
C ARG A 64 2.78 -9.95 11.59
N GLU A 65 1.70 -10.58 11.12
CA GLU A 65 1.56 -12.03 11.09
C GLU A 65 2.65 -12.68 10.23
N ALA A 66 2.91 -12.14 9.03
CA ALA A 66 3.94 -12.67 8.14
C ALA A 66 5.38 -12.50 8.66
N ALA A 67 5.66 -11.43 9.40
CA ALA A 67 6.96 -11.19 10.03
C ALA A 67 7.09 -11.84 11.43
N GLY A 68 6.01 -12.39 11.98
CA GLY A 68 5.97 -12.97 13.32
C GLY A 68 6.24 -11.95 14.43
N VAL A 69 5.66 -10.76 14.32
CA VAL A 69 5.85 -9.65 15.27
C VAL A 69 4.52 -9.13 15.81
N GLU A 70 4.51 -8.70 17.06
CA GLU A 70 3.34 -8.16 17.75
C GLU A 70 3.56 -6.72 18.23
N ALA A 71 2.46 -6.02 18.53
CA ALA A 71 2.58 -4.70 19.11
C ALA A 71 3.21 -4.81 20.51
N GLY A 72 4.23 -4.01 20.77
CA GLY A 72 5.04 -4.06 21.97
C GLY A 72 6.43 -4.63 21.74
N ASP A 73 6.64 -5.38 20.66
CA ASP A 73 7.92 -5.99 20.33
C ASP A 73 8.95 -4.96 19.89
N GLU A 74 10.22 -5.24 20.22
CA GLU A 74 11.36 -4.54 19.68
C GLU A 74 11.87 -5.30 18.46
N VAL A 75 11.96 -4.61 17.32
CA VAL A 75 12.28 -5.22 16.03
C VAL A 75 13.41 -4.46 15.35
N GLU A 76 14.29 -5.19 14.66
CA GLU A 76 15.24 -4.58 13.74
C GLU A 76 14.53 -4.27 12.42
N VAL A 77 14.50 -2.98 12.07
CA VAL A 77 13.86 -2.48 10.86
C VAL A 77 14.92 -2.11 9.85
N SER A 78 14.86 -2.72 8.67
CA SER A 78 15.66 -2.28 7.53
C SER A 78 14.79 -1.53 6.52
N LEU A 79 15.24 -0.34 6.12
CA LEU A 79 14.59 0.51 5.13
C LEU A 79 15.49 0.73 3.92
N ALA A 80 14.88 0.62 2.74
CA ALA A 80 15.46 1.07 1.48
C ALA A 80 14.41 1.87 0.70
N LEU A 81 14.83 2.91 -0.02
CA LEU A 81 13.94 3.68 -0.88
C LEU A 81 13.37 2.76 -1.96
N ASP A 82 12.06 2.71 -2.10
CA ASP A 82 11.37 1.93 -3.13
C ASP A 82 11.25 2.77 -4.40
N THR A 83 12.22 2.63 -5.29
CA THR A 83 12.25 3.27 -6.62
C THR A 83 11.64 2.41 -7.72
N ALA A 84 11.21 1.19 -7.40
CA ALA A 84 10.72 0.27 -8.42
C ALA A 84 9.35 0.74 -8.94
N PRO A 85 9.14 0.75 -10.28
CA PRO A 85 7.87 1.11 -10.88
C PRO A 85 6.77 0.22 -10.30
N ARG A 86 5.69 0.85 -9.84
CA ARG A 86 4.55 0.15 -9.28
C ARG A 86 3.52 -0.02 -10.39
N GLU A 87 3.65 -1.08 -11.17
CA GLU A 87 2.69 -1.44 -12.20
C GLU A 87 1.55 -2.25 -11.57
N VAL A 88 0.32 -1.91 -11.92
CA VAL A 88 -0.86 -2.74 -11.60
C VAL A 88 -1.21 -3.49 -12.86
N GLU A 89 -1.09 -4.83 -12.81
CA GLU A 89 -1.61 -5.68 -13.88
C GLU A 89 -3.14 -5.60 -13.88
N VAL A 90 -3.71 -4.98 -14.91
CA VAL A 90 -5.16 -4.87 -15.04
C VAL A 90 -5.68 -6.13 -15.73
N PRO A 91 -6.62 -6.88 -15.12
CA PRO A 91 -7.20 -8.06 -15.76
C PRO A 91 -7.86 -7.71 -17.09
N SER A 92 -7.77 -8.60 -18.06
CA SER A 92 -8.17 -8.33 -19.45
C SER A 92 -9.63 -7.88 -19.60
N ASP A 93 -10.53 -8.39 -18.77
CA ASP A 93 -11.95 -8.04 -18.80
C ASP A 93 -12.25 -6.67 -18.17
N LEU A 94 -11.53 -6.29 -17.11
CA LEU A 94 -11.58 -4.92 -16.59
C LEU A 94 -10.96 -3.94 -17.60
N ALA A 95 -9.86 -4.32 -18.25
CA ALA A 95 -9.22 -3.51 -19.29
C ALA A 95 -10.16 -3.31 -20.49
N ALA A 96 -10.83 -4.37 -20.95
CA ALA A 96 -11.83 -4.29 -22.03
C ALA A 96 -13.00 -3.39 -21.63
N ALA A 97 -13.51 -3.52 -20.41
CA ALA A 97 -14.62 -2.68 -19.93
C ALA A 97 -14.24 -1.19 -19.82
N MET A 98 -12.98 -0.87 -19.46
CA MET A 98 -12.48 0.50 -19.47
C MET A 98 -12.18 1.01 -20.89
N ALA A 99 -11.89 0.15 -21.86
CA ALA A 99 -11.68 0.57 -23.25
C ALA A 99 -12.97 1.12 -23.89
N GLU A 100 -14.12 0.63 -23.46
CA GLU A 100 -15.45 1.15 -23.85
C GLU A 100 -15.82 2.47 -23.14
N ASP A 101 -15.02 2.91 -22.16
CA ASP A 101 -15.24 4.15 -21.40
C ASP A 101 -13.91 4.93 -21.20
N PRO A 102 -13.53 5.75 -22.20
CA PRO A 102 -12.26 6.49 -22.16
C PRO A 102 -12.10 7.39 -20.94
N ALA A 103 -13.19 7.96 -20.42
CA ALA A 103 -13.16 8.80 -19.23
C ALA A 103 -12.83 7.98 -17.97
N ALA A 104 -13.45 6.80 -17.83
CA ALA A 104 -13.10 5.88 -16.74
C ALA A 104 -11.65 5.39 -16.86
N ARG A 105 -11.16 5.14 -18.09
CA ARG A 105 -9.78 4.73 -18.32
C ARG A 105 -8.78 5.81 -17.90
N GLU A 106 -8.96 7.04 -18.38
CA GLU A 106 -8.10 8.18 -18.02
C GLU A 106 -8.11 8.40 -16.50
N ARG A 107 -9.29 8.30 -15.89
CA ARG A 107 -9.41 8.44 -14.44
C ARG A 107 -8.66 7.35 -13.69
N PHE A 108 -8.78 6.10 -14.12
CA PHE A 108 -8.06 4.97 -13.54
C PHE A 108 -6.54 5.16 -13.64
N ASP A 109 -6.05 5.57 -14.81
CA ASP A 109 -4.64 5.81 -15.06
C ASP A 109 -4.08 6.97 -14.19
N ALA A 110 -4.93 7.96 -13.85
CA ALA A 110 -4.58 9.05 -12.94
C ALA A 110 -4.65 8.69 -11.44
N LEU A 111 -5.19 7.52 -11.06
CA LEU A 111 -5.24 7.10 -9.67
C LEU A 111 -3.84 6.75 -9.13
N SER A 112 -3.66 6.88 -7.81
CA SER A 112 -2.46 6.33 -7.17
C SER A 112 -2.45 4.80 -7.28
N TYR A 113 -1.24 4.21 -7.30
CA TYR A 113 -1.04 2.76 -7.34
C TYR A 113 -1.96 1.99 -6.37
N SER A 114 -2.07 2.43 -5.11
CA SER A 114 -2.89 1.74 -4.11
C SER A 114 -4.38 1.75 -4.47
N LYS A 115 -4.87 2.83 -5.10
CA LYS A 115 -6.25 2.92 -5.56
C LYS A 115 -6.47 2.05 -6.79
N GLN A 116 -5.57 2.09 -7.78
CA GLN A 116 -5.61 1.18 -8.94
C GLN A 116 -5.61 -0.29 -8.49
N ARG A 117 -4.68 -0.67 -7.60
CA ARG A 117 -4.59 -2.01 -7.03
C ARG A 117 -5.85 -2.41 -6.27
N GLY A 118 -6.47 -1.49 -5.53
CA GLY A 118 -7.73 -1.75 -4.83
C GLY A 118 -8.87 -2.13 -5.76
N HIS A 119 -9.00 -1.43 -6.90
CA HIS A 119 -9.98 -1.77 -7.94
C HIS A 119 -9.70 -3.12 -8.58
N VAL A 120 -8.43 -3.41 -8.92
CA VAL A 120 -8.03 -4.69 -9.51
C VAL A 120 -8.28 -5.86 -8.56
N LEU A 121 -7.81 -5.78 -7.31
CA LEU A 121 -8.01 -6.84 -6.31
C LEU A 121 -9.50 -7.12 -6.05
N SER A 122 -10.34 -6.09 -6.10
CA SER A 122 -11.79 -6.26 -6.03
C SER A 122 -12.29 -7.16 -7.16
N VAL A 123 -11.87 -6.94 -8.40
CA VAL A 123 -12.29 -7.77 -9.55
C VAL A 123 -11.68 -9.17 -9.49
N GLU A 124 -10.37 -9.29 -9.21
CA GLU A 124 -9.66 -10.57 -9.13
C GLU A 124 -10.18 -11.48 -8.03
N GLY A 125 -10.58 -10.92 -6.89
CA GLY A 125 -11.16 -11.70 -5.79
C GLY A 125 -12.54 -12.32 -6.11
N ALA A 126 -13.15 -12.04 -7.26
CA ALA A 126 -14.42 -12.63 -7.68
C ALA A 126 -14.21 -13.77 -8.67
N LYS A 127 -14.36 -15.02 -8.18
CA LYS A 127 -14.22 -16.24 -9.00
C LYS A 127 -15.45 -16.55 -9.86
N ALA A 128 -16.65 -16.18 -9.40
CA ALA A 128 -17.89 -16.38 -10.14
C ALA A 128 -18.08 -15.26 -11.18
N ALA A 129 -18.36 -15.63 -12.44
CA ALA A 129 -18.46 -14.70 -13.56
C ALA A 129 -19.47 -13.55 -13.32
N ASP A 130 -20.63 -13.86 -12.75
CA ASP A 130 -21.66 -12.84 -12.45
C ASP A 130 -21.20 -11.85 -11.38
N THR A 131 -20.50 -12.33 -10.34
CA THR A 131 -19.93 -11.46 -9.31
C THR A 131 -18.82 -10.59 -9.87
N ARG A 132 -18.00 -11.17 -10.76
CA ARG A 132 -16.91 -10.45 -11.42
C ARG A 132 -17.45 -9.32 -12.29
N ARG A 133 -18.48 -9.57 -13.10
CA ARG A 133 -19.16 -8.54 -13.91
C ARG A 133 -19.71 -7.40 -13.06
N ARG A 134 -20.44 -7.71 -11.97
CA ARG A 134 -20.96 -6.69 -11.04
C ARG A 134 -19.85 -5.86 -10.40
N ARG A 135 -18.71 -6.47 -10.08
CA ARG A 135 -17.55 -5.74 -9.52
C ARG A 135 -16.90 -4.83 -10.57
N ILE A 136 -16.82 -5.24 -11.82
CA ILE A 136 -16.34 -4.39 -12.93
C ILE A 136 -17.26 -3.18 -13.11
N GLU A 137 -18.58 -3.38 -13.17
CA GLU A 137 -19.55 -2.28 -13.26
C GLU A 137 -19.42 -1.31 -12.08
N LYS A 138 -19.24 -1.85 -10.87
CA LYS A 138 -19.01 -1.02 -9.67
C LYS A 138 -17.72 -0.21 -9.76
N VAL A 139 -16.64 -0.80 -10.29
CA VAL A 139 -15.37 -0.09 -10.49
C VAL A 139 -15.57 1.06 -11.50
N LEU A 140 -16.21 0.80 -12.65
CA LEU A 140 -16.51 1.85 -13.63
C LEU A 140 -17.39 2.96 -13.05
N GLY A 141 -18.41 2.60 -12.27
CA GLY A 141 -19.25 3.59 -11.57
C GLY A 141 -18.43 4.48 -10.64
N ALA A 142 -17.58 3.88 -9.81
CA ALA A 142 -16.71 4.63 -8.90
C ALA A 142 -15.70 5.54 -9.63
N LEU A 143 -15.22 5.12 -10.81
CA LEU A 143 -14.33 5.93 -11.64
C LEU A 143 -15.04 7.11 -12.30
N ARG A 144 -16.34 6.99 -12.61
CA ARG A 144 -17.13 8.10 -13.18
C ARG A 144 -17.50 9.16 -12.16
N GLU A 145 -17.71 8.75 -10.91
CA GLU A 145 -18.16 9.64 -9.83
C GLU A 145 -17.04 10.47 -9.20
N GLY A 146 -15.78 10.06 -9.36
CA GLY A 146 -14.62 10.69 -8.74
C GLY A 146 -13.86 11.59 -9.67
#